data_AF-A0A507AM20-F1
#
_entry.id   AF-A0A507AM20-F1
#
_cell.length_a   1.000
_cell.length_b   1.000
_cell.length_c   1.000
_cell.angle_alpha   90.00
_cell.angle_beta   90.00
_cell.angle_gamma   90.00
#
_symmetry.space_group_name_H-M   'P 1'
#
loop_
_entity.id
_entity.type
_entity.pdbx_description
1 polymer ?
#
loop_
_entity_poly.entity_id
_entity_poly.type
_entity_poly.pdbx_seq_one_letter_code
_entity_poly.pdbx_strand_id
1 'polypeptide(L)'
;MAPITISAQIDILASPALVRQVFMDFAGYSQWQQGWNIRPVESGKNPLDLQASDRLRVSMHGMTFHPSVVDNRPEHFIWDGSLYGLFTGRHTFDFAHNKNDPSTTTFVQREEFWGPLTYLFRPFIRKDQPMENWATFNEALKKECERRSHQA
;
A
#
# COMPACT_ATOMS: atom_id res chain seq x y z
N MET A 1 10.14 -16.23 16.82
CA MET A 1 9.35 -15.16 17.47
C MET A 1 8.44 -14.55 16.42
N ALA A 2 7.19 -14.24 16.75
CA ALA A 2 6.23 -13.73 15.77
C ALA A 2 6.56 -12.30 15.34
N PRO A 3 6.34 -11.96 14.07
CA PRO A 3 6.53 -10.61 13.54
C PRO A 3 5.54 -9.63 14.16
N ILE A 4 5.84 -8.32 14.08
CA ILE A 4 4.86 -7.29 14.44
C ILE A 4 4.06 -7.00 13.18
N THR A 5 2.76 -7.25 13.23
CA THR A 5 1.85 -6.97 12.11
C THR A 5 1.00 -5.76 12.45
N ILE A 6 0.90 -4.82 11.52
CA ILE A 6 -0.06 -3.71 11.53
C ILE A 6 -0.93 -3.87 10.30
N SER A 7 -2.23 -3.61 10.41
CA SER A 7 -3.13 -3.61 9.27
C SER A 7 -4.15 -2.47 9.33
N ALA A 8 -4.54 -1.99 8.16
CA ALA A 8 -5.66 -1.07 7.94
C ALA A 8 -6.52 -1.62 6.82
N GLN A 9 -7.84 -1.48 6.92
CA GLN A 9 -8.74 -1.91 5.86
C GLN A 9 -9.83 -0.86 5.62
N ILE A 10 -10.36 -0.83 4.41
CA ILE A 10 -11.49 0.01 4.03
C ILE A 10 -12.29 -0.68 2.92
N ASP A 11 -13.61 -0.52 2.95
CA ASP A 11 -14.48 -0.97 1.86
C ASP A 11 -14.71 0.18 0.88
N ILE A 12 -14.56 -0.11 -0.41
CA ILE A 12 -14.64 0.86 -1.52
C ILE A 12 -15.73 0.41 -2.48
N LEU A 13 -16.65 1.32 -2.83
CA LEU A 13 -17.71 1.06 -3.81
C LEU A 13 -17.15 1.15 -5.25
N ALA A 14 -16.32 0.16 -5.58
CA ALA A 14 -15.70 -0.03 -6.88
C ALA A 14 -15.24 -1.50 -7.01
N SER A 15 -15.02 -1.96 -8.24
CA SER A 15 -14.47 -3.31 -8.49
C SER A 15 -12.97 -3.40 -8.10
N PRO A 16 -12.46 -4.60 -7.73
CA PRO A 16 -11.05 -4.74 -7.34
C PRO A 16 -10.09 -4.33 -8.45
N ALA A 17 -10.46 -4.58 -9.71
CA ALA A 17 -9.70 -4.16 -10.88
C ALA A 17 -9.56 -2.63 -10.96
N LEU A 18 -10.65 -1.88 -10.71
CA LEU A 18 -10.60 -0.42 -10.71
C LEU A 18 -9.78 0.11 -9.53
N VAL A 19 -9.99 -0.43 -8.33
CA VAL A 19 -9.21 -0.04 -7.14
C VAL A 19 -7.72 -0.27 -7.37
N ARG A 20 -7.35 -1.43 -7.90
CA ARG A 20 -5.96 -1.73 -8.25
C ARG A 20 -5.44 -0.80 -9.32
N GLN A 21 -6.20 -0.50 -10.36
CA GLN A 21 -5.78 0.43 -11.41
C GLN A 21 -5.48 1.82 -10.85
N VAL A 22 -6.34 2.36 -9.98
CA VAL A 22 -6.12 3.66 -9.32
C VAL A 22 -4.92 3.60 -8.38
N PHE A 23 -4.78 2.53 -7.61
CA PHE A 23 -3.63 2.35 -6.72
C PHE A 23 -2.31 2.27 -7.50
N MET A 24 -2.27 1.57 -8.63
CA MET A 24 -1.06 1.42 -9.45
C MET A 24 -0.78 2.66 -10.33
N ASP A 25 -1.71 3.62 -10.42
CA ASP A 25 -1.52 4.91 -11.10
C ASP A 25 -0.70 5.88 -10.24
N PHE A 26 0.58 5.54 -10.02
CA PHE A 26 1.49 6.30 -9.19
C PHE A 26 1.70 7.75 -9.66
N ALA A 27 1.53 8.02 -10.95
CA ALA A 27 1.65 9.38 -11.50
C ALA A 27 0.43 10.25 -11.14
N GLY A 28 -0.76 9.65 -11.03
CA GLY A 28 -1.99 10.33 -10.63
C GLY A 28 -2.10 10.65 -9.13
N TYR A 29 -1.19 10.12 -8.30
CA TYR A 29 -1.23 10.24 -6.84
C TYR A 29 -1.40 11.67 -6.34
N SER A 30 -0.66 12.64 -6.90
CA SER A 30 -0.72 14.04 -6.48
C SER A 30 -2.07 14.72 -6.73
N GLN A 31 -2.94 14.11 -7.54
CA GLN A 31 -4.26 14.65 -7.84
C GLN A 31 -5.28 14.38 -6.72
N TRP A 32 -5.08 13.32 -5.93
CA TRP A 32 -6.06 12.87 -4.94
C TRP A 32 -5.47 12.61 -3.54
N GLN A 33 -4.15 12.49 -3.39
CA GLN A 33 -3.48 12.41 -2.09
C GLN A 33 -2.11 13.12 -2.10
N GLN A 34 -1.60 13.49 -0.93
CA GLN A 34 -0.32 14.24 -0.79
C GLN A 34 0.70 13.59 0.15
N GLY A 35 0.36 12.48 0.82
CA GLY A 35 1.22 11.86 1.83
C GLY A 35 2.20 10.83 1.28
N TRP A 36 1.93 10.31 0.07
CA TRP A 36 2.65 9.20 -0.54
C TRP A 36 3.16 9.57 -1.93
N ASN A 37 4.39 9.18 -2.25
CA ASN A 37 4.93 9.27 -3.59
C ASN A 37 5.64 7.97 -3.89
N ILE A 38 5.08 7.16 -4.78
CA ILE A 38 5.66 5.90 -5.21
C ILE A 38 6.13 6.10 -6.64
N ARG A 39 7.30 5.58 -6.99
CA ARG A 39 7.74 5.52 -8.38
C ARG A 39 8.70 4.37 -8.59
N PRO A 40 8.67 3.69 -9.75
CA PRO A 40 9.75 2.80 -10.13
C PRO A 40 11.07 3.56 -10.19
N VAL A 41 12.17 2.90 -9.81
CA VAL A 41 13.51 3.47 -9.97
C VAL A 41 13.89 3.51 -11.45
N GLU A 42 13.49 2.49 -12.20
CA GLU A 42 13.61 2.45 -13.66
C GLU A 42 12.65 3.46 -14.31
N SER A 43 13.21 4.45 -15.01
CA SER A 43 12.41 5.50 -15.63
C SER A 43 11.53 4.95 -16.75
N GLY A 44 10.27 5.38 -16.81
CA GLY A 44 9.32 4.97 -17.85
C GLY A 44 8.72 3.57 -17.67
N LYS A 45 9.11 2.83 -16.63
CA LYS A 45 8.50 1.54 -16.33
C LYS A 45 7.05 1.72 -15.89
N ASN A 46 6.13 1.01 -16.52
CA ASN A 46 4.74 1.01 -16.12
C ASN A 46 4.59 0.29 -14.78
N PRO A 47 3.95 0.89 -13.76
CA PRO A 47 3.68 0.23 -12.48
C PRO A 47 2.99 -1.14 -12.62
N LEU A 48 2.09 -1.28 -13.60
CA LEU A 48 1.37 -2.54 -13.81
C LEU A 48 2.29 -3.69 -14.25
N ASP A 49 3.44 -3.38 -14.85
CA ASP A 49 4.43 -4.34 -15.38
C ASP A 49 5.58 -4.61 -14.39
N LEU A 50 5.48 -4.11 -13.16
CA LEU A 50 6.49 -4.35 -12.13
C LEU A 50 6.59 -5.85 -11.81
N GLN A 51 7.82 -6.36 -11.77
CA GLN A 51 8.15 -7.74 -11.50
C GLN A 51 8.88 -7.88 -10.16
N ALA A 52 8.96 -9.11 -9.66
CA ALA A 52 9.75 -9.41 -8.47
C ALA A 52 11.21 -8.92 -8.62
N SER A 53 11.74 -8.33 -7.56
CA SER A 53 13.06 -7.66 -7.48
C SER A 53 13.15 -6.26 -8.11
N ASP A 54 12.09 -5.77 -8.77
CA ASP A 54 12.08 -4.38 -9.23
C ASP A 54 12.18 -3.41 -8.05
N ARG A 55 12.95 -2.34 -8.23
CA ARG A 55 13.17 -1.33 -7.18
C ARG A 55 12.17 -0.20 -7.31
N LEU A 56 11.59 0.18 -6.18
CA LEU A 56 10.75 1.35 -6.05
C LEU A 56 11.46 2.41 -5.21
N ARG A 57 11.09 3.66 -5.43
CA ARG A 57 11.36 4.76 -4.52
C ARG A 57 10.02 5.20 -3.95
N VAL A 58 9.88 5.05 -2.65
CA VAL A 58 8.65 5.37 -1.91
C VAL A 58 8.95 6.48 -0.94
N SER A 59 8.34 7.65 -1.11
CA SER A 59 8.38 8.72 -0.13
C SER A 59 7.06 8.75 0.62
N MET A 60 7.11 8.61 1.94
CA MET A 60 5.94 8.68 2.80
C MET A 60 6.23 9.64 3.95
N HIS A 61 5.44 10.71 4.05
CA HIS A 61 5.49 11.64 5.19
C HIS A 61 6.90 12.17 5.53
N GLY A 62 7.65 12.57 4.50
CA GLY A 62 9.02 13.11 4.66
C GLY A 62 10.13 12.06 4.77
N MET A 63 9.81 10.77 4.88
CA MET A 63 10.77 9.67 4.82
C MET A 63 10.81 9.05 3.43
N THR A 64 12.01 8.73 2.92
CA THR A 64 12.18 8.01 1.65
C THR A 64 12.71 6.61 1.91
N PHE A 65 12.04 5.63 1.31
CA PHE A 65 12.34 4.21 1.34
C PHE A 65 12.65 3.71 -0.07
N HIS A 66 13.44 2.64 -0.15
CA HIS A 66 13.79 1.99 -1.42
C HIS A 66 13.36 0.51 -1.41
N PRO A 67 12.05 0.23 -1.35
CA PRO A 67 11.56 -1.13 -1.31
C PRO A 67 11.82 -1.87 -2.62
N SER A 68 11.83 -3.20 -2.54
CA SER A 68 11.88 -4.09 -3.70
C SER A 68 10.54 -4.79 -3.84
N VAL A 69 10.00 -4.84 -5.05
CA VAL A 69 8.76 -5.58 -5.35
C VAL A 69 9.00 -7.05 -5.08
N VAL A 70 8.09 -7.67 -4.35
CA VAL A 70 8.08 -9.12 -4.08
C VAL A 70 7.11 -9.80 -5.01
N ASP A 71 5.93 -9.20 -5.20
CA ASP A 71 4.86 -9.77 -6.00
C ASP A 71 3.92 -8.69 -6.51
N ASN A 72 3.38 -8.87 -7.71
CA ASN A 72 2.48 -7.92 -8.35
C ASN A 72 1.44 -8.69 -9.17
N ARG A 73 0.28 -8.93 -8.56
CA ARG A 73 -0.84 -9.65 -9.16
C ARG A 73 -2.12 -8.81 -9.12
N PRO A 74 -3.16 -9.20 -9.87
CA PRO A 74 -4.45 -8.50 -9.81
C PRO A 74 -5.06 -8.45 -8.40
N GLU A 75 -4.80 -9.45 -7.58
CA GLU A 75 -5.38 -9.57 -6.23
C GLU A 75 -4.53 -8.88 -5.16
N HIS A 76 -3.23 -8.72 -5.39
CA HIS A 76 -2.34 -8.11 -4.40
C HIS A 76 -1.09 -7.49 -5.00
N PHE A 77 -0.54 -6.52 -4.29
CA PHE A 77 0.77 -5.95 -4.55
C PHE A 77 1.61 -6.01 -3.27
N ILE A 78 2.84 -6.54 -3.38
CA ILE A 78 3.70 -6.79 -2.23
C ILE A 78 5.07 -6.21 -2.51
N TRP A 79 5.60 -5.46 -1.55
CA TRP A 79 6.99 -5.05 -1.56
C TRP A 79 7.65 -5.30 -0.20
N ASP A 80 8.96 -5.45 -0.22
CA ASP A 80 9.81 -5.49 0.97
C ASP A 80 10.57 -4.17 1.07
N GLY A 81 10.24 -3.38 2.08
CA GLY A 81 10.93 -2.16 2.46
C GLY A 81 12.04 -2.44 3.47
N SER A 82 13.11 -1.65 3.39
CA SER A 82 14.09 -1.58 4.46
C SER A 82 14.52 -0.15 4.74
N LEU A 83 14.67 0.17 6.03
CA LEU A 83 15.29 1.40 6.50
C LEU A 83 16.68 1.08 7.05
N TYR A 84 17.72 1.43 6.29
CA TYR A 84 19.13 1.21 6.62
C TYR A 84 19.51 -0.24 7.04
N GLY A 85 18.75 -1.26 6.63
CA GLY A 85 18.98 -2.65 7.05
C GLY A 85 18.62 -2.94 8.51
N LEU A 86 18.09 -1.96 9.24
CA LEU A 86 17.77 -2.04 10.67
C LEU A 86 16.29 -2.35 10.90
N PHE A 87 15.44 -1.87 9.98
CA PHE A 87 14.04 -2.23 9.88
C PHE A 87 13.82 -2.88 8.53
N THR A 88 13.21 -4.06 8.53
CA THR A 88 12.68 -4.66 7.32
C THR A 88 11.18 -4.83 7.53
N GLY A 89 10.39 -4.34 6.57
CA GLY A 89 8.94 -4.40 6.60
C GLY A 89 8.44 -4.95 5.28
N ARG A 90 7.64 -6.01 5.31
CA ARG A 90 6.89 -6.47 4.15
C ARG A 90 5.55 -5.77 4.14
N HIS A 91 5.30 -4.94 3.14
CA HIS A 91 4.01 -4.29 2.95
C HIS A 91 3.23 -5.01 1.87
N THR A 92 2.04 -5.45 2.22
CA THR A 92 1.07 -6.13 1.35
C THR A 92 -0.16 -5.24 1.19
N PHE A 93 -0.55 -5.03 -0.06
CA PHE A 93 -1.78 -4.38 -0.48
C PHE A 93 -2.68 -5.43 -1.12
N ASP A 94 -3.79 -5.77 -0.47
CA ASP A 94 -4.75 -6.76 -0.97
C ASP A 94 -5.98 -6.05 -1.55
N PHE A 95 -6.43 -6.50 -2.74
CA PHE A 95 -7.60 -6.03 -3.46
C PHE A 95 -8.57 -7.19 -3.66
N ALA A 96 -9.53 -7.37 -2.74
CA ALA A 96 -10.48 -8.47 -2.80
C ALA A 96 -11.91 -7.96 -2.88
N HIS A 97 -12.79 -8.70 -3.55
CA HIS A 97 -14.23 -8.46 -3.44
C HIS A 97 -14.67 -8.55 -1.98
N ASN A 98 -15.56 -7.65 -1.56
CA ASN A 98 -16.16 -7.73 -0.24
C ASN A 98 -17.04 -8.99 -0.16
N LYS A 99 -16.99 -9.67 0.98
CA LYS A 99 -17.74 -10.91 1.22
C LYS A 99 -19.26 -10.70 1.20
N ASN A 100 -19.72 -9.51 1.58
CA ASN A 100 -21.14 -9.18 1.71
C ASN A 100 -21.69 -8.50 0.46
N ASP A 101 -20.84 -7.82 -0.33
CA ASP A 101 -21.25 -7.10 -1.54
C ASP A 101 -20.18 -7.21 -2.64
N PRO A 102 -20.37 -8.07 -3.66
CA PRO A 102 -19.43 -8.24 -4.76
C PRO A 102 -19.18 -6.98 -5.59
N SER A 103 -20.05 -5.97 -5.52
CA SER A 103 -19.87 -4.68 -6.20
C SER A 103 -18.85 -3.78 -5.49
N THR A 104 -18.44 -4.16 -4.28
CA THR A 104 -17.46 -3.43 -3.46
C THR A 104 -16.16 -4.23 -3.32
N THR A 105 -15.08 -3.49 -3.06
CA THR A 105 -13.74 -4.02 -2.80
C THR A 105 -13.36 -3.76 -1.36
N THR A 106 -12.92 -4.80 -0.65
CA THR A 106 -12.20 -4.64 0.62
C THR A 106 -10.73 -4.46 0.30
N PHE A 107 -10.24 -3.22 0.45
CA PHE A 107 -8.83 -2.89 0.34
C PHE A 107 -8.15 -3.07 1.70
N VAL A 108 -7.07 -3.86 1.74
CA VAL A 108 -6.31 -4.09 2.97
C VAL A 108 -4.85 -3.70 2.78
N GLN A 109 -4.37 -2.82 3.63
CA GLN A 109 -2.95 -2.53 3.82
C GLN A 109 -2.46 -3.31 5.03
N ARG A 110 -1.35 -4.04 4.88
CA ARG A 110 -0.75 -4.80 5.97
C ARG A 110 0.76 -4.68 5.89
N GLU A 111 1.39 -4.33 6.99
CA GLU A 111 2.85 -4.33 7.10
C GLU A 111 3.30 -5.26 8.20
N GLU A 112 4.18 -6.19 7.85
CA GLU A 112 4.77 -7.16 8.74
C GLU A 112 6.25 -6.79 8.94
N PHE A 113 6.59 -6.38 10.16
CA PHE A 113 7.92 -5.92 10.52
C PHE A 113 8.76 -7.04 11.13
N TRP A 114 10.02 -7.12 10.67
CA TRP A 114 11.06 -8.01 11.16
C TRP A 114 12.38 -7.28 11.38
N GLY A 115 13.19 -7.78 12.32
CA GLY A 115 14.53 -7.30 12.58
C GLY A 115 14.81 -6.97 14.04
N PRO A 116 16.10 -6.85 14.43
CA PRO A 116 16.51 -6.71 15.83
C PRO A 116 16.00 -5.42 16.49
N LEU A 117 15.85 -4.33 15.73
CA LEU A 117 15.36 -3.04 16.24
C LEU A 117 13.83 -2.92 16.28
N THR A 118 13.09 -3.78 15.59
CA THR A 118 11.61 -3.78 15.67
C THR A 118 11.11 -4.00 17.10
N TYR A 119 11.88 -4.72 17.92
CA TYR A 119 11.59 -4.94 19.33
C TYR A 119 11.58 -3.64 20.15
N LEU A 120 12.49 -2.70 19.86
CA LEU A 120 12.60 -1.41 20.57
C LEU A 120 11.44 -0.47 20.22
N PHE A 121 10.85 -0.62 19.04
CA PHE A 121 9.72 0.19 18.57
C PHE A 121 8.35 -0.40 18.89
N ARG A 122 8.27 -1.65 19.40
CA ARG A 122 7.03 -2.29 19.86
C ARG A 122 6.11 -1.40 20.71
N PRO A 123 6.60 -0.66 21.73
CA PRO A 123 5.72 0.16 22.57
C PRO A 123 5.21 1.42 21.84
N PHE A 124 5.87 1.85 20.76
CA PHE A 124 5.45 3.00 19.95
C PHE A 124 4.51 2.61 18.81
N ILE A 125 4.48 1.32 18.44
CA ILE A 125 3.54 0.76 17.47
C ILE A 125 2.21 0.52 18.18
N ARG A 126 1.23 1.41 17.94
CA ARG A 126 -0.16 1.19 18.35
C ARG A 126 -0.78 0.12 17.46
N LYS A 127 -1.06 -1.04 18.04
CA LYS A 127 -1.65 -2.20 17.33
C LYS A 127 -3.15 -2.03 17.06
N ASP A 128 -3.79 -1.16 17.83
CA ASP A 128 -5.24 -0.97 17.91
C ASP A 128 -5.76 0.14 17.01
N GLN A 129 -4.88 0.97 16.46
CA GLN A 129 -5.26 2.02 15.50
C GLN A 129 -4.38 1.88 14.26
N PRO A 130 -4.97 1.83 13.05
CA PRO A 130 -4.17 2.00 11.85
C PRO A 130 -3.45 3.34 11.96
N MET A 131 -2.18 3.40 11.56
CA MET A 131 -1.45 4.65 11.56
C MET A 131 -2.30 5.69 10.83
N GLU A 132 -2.50 6.87 11.42
CA GLU A 132 -3.38 7.92 10.89
C GLU A 132 -3.14 8.15 9.39
N ASN A 133 -1.86 8.12 9.00
CA ASN A 133 -1.37 8.19 7.62
C ASN A 133 -1.94 7.12 6.66
N TRP A 134 -2.16 5.87 7.13
CA TRP A 134 -2.75 4.79 6.34
C TRP A 134 -4.26 4.98 6.21
N ALA A 135 -4.94 5.40 7.29
CA ALA A 135 -6.36 5.70 7.24
C ALA A 135 -6.64 6.88 6.28
N THR A 136 -5.83 7.94 6.33
CA THR A 136 -5.93 9.06 5.39
C THR A 136 -5.72 8.62 3.94
N PHE A 137 -4.73 7.77 3.68
CA PHE A 137 -4.52 7.23 2.33
C PHE A 137 -5.70 6.36 1.86
N ASN A 138 -6.21 5.47 2.72
CA ASN A 138 -7.37 4.63 2.44
C ASN A 138 -8.60 5.46 2.06
N GLU A 139 -8.91 6.49 2.85
CA GLU A 139 -10.03 7.40 2.59
C GLU A 139 -9.87 8.16 1.27
N ALA A 140 -8.66 8.62 0.96
CA ALA A 140 -8.37 9.30 -0.29
C ALA A 140 -8.52 8.36 -1.50
N LEU A 141 -8.01 7.13 -1.39
CA LEU A 141 -8.14 6.09 -2.41
C LEU A 141 -9.62 5.74 -2.64
N LYS A 142 -10.38 5.55 -1.56
CA LYS A 142 -11.82 5.27 -1.62
C LYS A 142 -12.54 6.35 -2.43
N LYS A 143 -12.35 7.62 -2.07
CA LYS A 143 -13.00 8.76 -2.75
C LYS A 143 -12.68 8.80 -4.23
N GLU A 144 -11.41 8.59 -4.60
CA GLU A 144 -11.01 8.63 -6.02
C GLU A 144 -11.57 7.45 -6.81
N CYS A 145 -11.55 6.24 -6.25
CA CYS A 145 -12.12 5.05 -6.87
C CYS A 145 -13.62 5.18 -7.10
N GLU A 146 -14.37 5.63 -6.08
CA GLU A 146 -15.82 5.81 -6.18
C GLU A 146 -16.18 6.91 -7.17
N ARG A 147 -15.40 7.99 -7.21
CA ARG A 147 -15.55 9.06 -8.21
C ARG A 147 -15.35 8.53 -9.63
N ARG A 148 -14.32 7.71 -9.89
CA ARG A 148 -14.09 7.11 -11.21
C ARG A 148 -15.15 6.06 -11.56
N SER A 149 -15.63 5.29 -10.59
CA SER A 149 -16.66 4.27 -10.80
C SER A 149 -18.00 4.86 -11.21
N HIS A 150 -18.35 6.06 -10.73
CA HIS A 150 -19.58 6.76 -11.15
C HIS A 150 -19.47 7.45 -12.52
N GLN A 151 -18.26 7.56 -13.08
CA GLN A 151 -18.01 8.19 -14.37
C GLN A 151 -17.83 7.18 -15.51
N ALA A 152 -17.71 5.88 -15.19
CA ALA A 152 -17.55 4.77 -16.12
C ALA A 152 -18.90 4.11 -16.42
#